data_AF-A0A2Z5THW0-F1
#
_entry.id   AF-A0A2Z5THW0-F1
#
_cell.length_a   1.000
_cell.length_b   1.000
_cell.length_c   1.000
_cell.angle_alpha   90.00
_cell.angle_beta   90.00
_cell.angle_gamma   90.00
#
_symmetry.space_group_name_H-M   'P 1'
#
loop_
_entity.id
_entity.type
_entity.pdbx_description
1 polymer ?
#
loop_
_entity_poly.entity_id
_entity_poly.type
_entity_poly.pdbx_seq_one_letter_code
_entity_poly.pdbx_strand_id
1 'polypeptide(L)'
;MILVKLIWYFMLKIRLSKSKSKNNLYYKIVVIDSRKSKNSKFIEKVGFFNEKNKLLYINNNRVFFWIKNGAKLSDKVKYLINK
;
A
#
# COMPACT_ATOMS: atom_id res chain seq x y z
N MET A 1 15.54 -12.36 17.11
CA MET A 1 15.32 -12.12 15.66
C MET A 1 13.85 -12.11 15.24
N ILE A 2 12.98 -12.96 15.83
CA ILE A 2 11.52 -13.03 15.50
C ILE A 2 10.72 -11.85 16.07
N LEU A 3 10.96 -11.47 17.34
CA LEU A 3 10.21 -10.40 18.03
C LEU A 3 10.37 -9.03 17.35
N VAL A 4 11.60 -8.68 16.97
CA VAL A 4 11.92 -7.44 16.25
C VAL A 4 11.21 -7.38 14.91
N LYS A 5 11.11 -8.52 14.21
CA LYS A 5 10.44 -8.62 12.91
C LYS A 5 8.94 -8.37 13.04
N LEU A 6 8.30 -8.96 14.06
CA LEU A 6 6.89 -8.74 14.40
C LEU A 6 6.57 -7.27 14.69
N ILE A 7 7.37 -6.64 15.56
CA ILE A 7 7.25 -5.22 15.88
C ILE A 7 7.39 -4.36 14.61
N TRP A 8 8.34 -4.71 13.75
CA TRP A 8 8.54 -4.01 12.49
C TRP A 8 7.36 -4.17 11.52
N TYR A 9 6.75 -5.36 11.42
CA TYR A 9 5.58 -5.57 10.57
C TYR A 9 4.36 -4.74 11.03
N PHE A 10 4.14 -4.58 12.34
CA PHE A 10 3.09 -3.72 12.89
C PHE A 10 3.21 -2.24 12.47
N MET A 11 4.43 -1.80 12.15
CA MET A 11 4.70 -0.44 11.69
C MET A 11 4.46 -0.27 10.19
N LEU A 12 4.19 -1.34 9.45
CA LEU A 12 3.92 -1.29 8.02
C LEU A 12 2.47 -0.87 7.73
N LYS A 13 2.33 -0.03 6.71
CA LYS A 13 1.05 0.39 6.16
C LYS A 13 0.97 0.10 4.68
N ILE A 14 -0.19 -0.35 4.24
CA ILE A 14 -0.56 -0.47 2.83
C ILE A 14 -1.35 0.80 2.46
N ARG A 15 -0.75 1.65 1.63
CA ARG A 15 -1.29 2.98 1.31
C ARG A 15 -1.04 3.38 -0.13
N LEU A 16 -1.74 4.43 -0.56
CA LEU A 16 -1.56 5.04 -1.87
C LEU A 16 -0.29 5.89 -1.91
N SER A 17 0.50 5.75 -2.98
CA SER A 17 1.65 6.58 -3.31
C SER A 17 1.42 7.27 -4.65
N LYS A 18 1.55 8.60 -4.70
CA LYS A 18 1.25 9.37 -5.93
C LYS A 18 2.44 9.27 -6.88
N SER A 19 2.19 8.91 -8.14
CA SER A 19 3.24 8.92 -9.15
C SER A 19 3.58 10.37 -9.55
N LYS A 20 4.86 10.68 -9.73
CA LYS A 20 5.36 12.04 -10.07
C LYS A 20 5.18 12.41 -11.56
N SER A 21 4.14 11.90 -12.22
CA SER A 21 3.88 12.26 -13.62
C SER A 21 2.97 13.49 -13.67
N LYS A 22 3.35 14.47 -14.50
CA LYS A 22 2.80 15.84 -14.54
C LYS A 22 1.30 15.92 -14.82
N ASN A 23 0.66 14.83 -15.28
CA ASN A 23 -0.75 14.83 -15.70
C ASN A 23 -1.57 13.58 -15.37
N ASN A 24 -1.09 12.68 -14.49
CA ASN A 24 -1.79 11.43 -14.21
C ASN A 24 -2.27 11.35 -12.75
N LEU A 25 -3.59 11.19 -12.58
CA LEU A 25 -4.23 10.76 -11.33
C LEU A 25 -3.96 9.26 -11.05
N TYR A 26 -2.68 8.88 -11.11
CA TYR A 26 -2.22 7.51 -10.96
C TYR A 26 -1.57 7.34 -9.60
N TYR A 27 -2.06 6.35 -8.85
CA TYR A 27 -1.61 5.99 -7.52
C TYR A 27 -1.12 4.55 -7.51
N LYS A 28 0.05 4.32 -6.92
CA LYS A 28 0.53 2.96 -6.63
C LYS A 28 -0.01 2.54 -5.26
N ILE A 29 -0.46 1.30 -5.13
CA ILE A 29 -0.79 0.72 -3.82
C ILE A 29 0.47 0.00 -3.35
N VAL A 30 1.07 0.48 -2.27
CA VAL A 30 2.39 0.05 -1.81
C VAL A 30 2.40 -0.28 -0.32
N VAL A 31 3.25 -1.23 0.05
CA VAL A 31 3.57 -1.57 1.43
C VAL A 31 4.81 -0.79 1.85
N ILE A 32 4.69 -0.02 2.92
CA ILE A 32 5.78 0.83 3.40
C ILE A 32 5.66 1.07 4.90
N ASP A 33 6.79 1.33 5.55
CA ASP A 33 6.82 1.78 6.94
C ASP A 33 5.99 3.09 7.08
N SER A 34 5.11 3.09 8.07
CA SER A 34 4.20 4.20 8.39
C SER A 34 4.93 5.51 8.71
N ARG A 35 6.16 5.43 9.23
CA ARG A 35 6.99 6.59 9.58
C ARG A 35 7.59 7.27 8.36
N LYS A 36 7.66 6.57 7.22
CA LYS A 36 8.30 7.10 6.02
C LYS A 36 7.37 8.01 5.22
N SER A 37 7.95 8.92 4.43
CA SER A 37 7.19 9.76 3.49
C SER A 37 6.41 8.93 2.46
N LYS A 38 5.27 9.44 2.01
CA LYS A 38 4.30 8.79 1.10
C LYS A 38 4.89 8.28 -0.22
N ASN A 39 5.92 8.96 -0.72
CA ASN A 39 6.55 8.66 -2.00
C ASN A 39 8.00 8.16 -1.86
N SER A 40 8.39 7.75 -0.65
CA SER A 40 9.71 7.17 -0.40
C SER A 40 9.78 5.70 -0.86
N LYS A 41 10.97 5.09 -0.76
CA LYS A 41 11.20 3.69 -1.13
C LYS A 41 10.27 2.77 -0.34
N PHE A 42 9.36 2.13 -1.07
CA PHE A 42 8.45 1.12 -0.54
C PHE A 42 9.10 -0.26 -0.52
N ILE A 43 8.53 -1.17 0.27
CA ILE A 43 8.99 -2.56 0.38
C ILE A 43 8.49 -3.35 -0.82
N GLU A 44 7.19 -3.22 -1.10
CA GLU A 44 6.54 -3.94 -2.20
C GLU A 44 5.40 -3.11 -2.80
N LYS A 45 5.21 -3.22 -4.13
CA LYS A 45 4.03 -2.71 -4.82
C LYS A 45 3.03 -3.87 -4.95
N VAL A 46 1.86 -3.71 -4.35
CA VAL A 46 0.80 -4.74 -4.34
C VAL A 46 -0.36 -4.40 -5.28
N GLY A 47 -0.33 -3.24 -5.93
CA GLY A 47 -1.37 -2.84 -6.86
C GLY A 47 -1.20 -1.42 -7.38
N PHE A 48 -2.23 -0.94 -8.07
CA PHE A 48 -2.35 0.45 -8.50
C PHE A 48 -3.80 0.85 -8.69
N PHE A 49 -4.03 2.16 -8.66
CA PHE A 49 -5.32 2.79 -8.89
C PHE A 49 -5.13 3.98 -9.82
N ASN A 50 -5.89 4.03 -10.90
CA ASN A 50 -5.96 5.16 -11.82
C ASN A 50 -7.33 5.82 -11.65
N GLU A 51 -7.37 6.99 -11.04
CA GLU A 51 -8.61 7.72 -10.77
C GLU A 51 -9.23 8.30 -12.05
N LYS A 52 -8.42 8.64 -13.05
CA LYS A 52 -8.89 9.15 -14.35
C LYS A 52 -9.74 8.12 -15.09
N ASN A 53 -9.24 6.88 -15.15
CA ASN A 53 -9.91 5.79 -15.88
C ASN A 53 -10.71 4.85 -14.94
N LYS A 54 -10.77 5.17 -13.64
CA LYS A 54 -11.34 4.33 -12.57
C LYS A 54 -10.80 2.88 -12.56
N LEU A 55 -9.59 2.66 -13.07
CA LEU A 55 -9.00 1.33 -13.18
C LEU A 55 -8.27 0.97 -11.89
N LEU A 56 -8.66 -0.14 -11.27
CA LEU A 56 -8.10 -0.66 -10.04
C LEU A 56 -7.53 -2.05 -10.28
N TYR A 57 -6.28 -2.26 -9.87
CA TYR A 57 -5.67 -3.57 -9.85
C TYR A 57 -5.02 -3.82 -8.50
N ILE A 58 -5.34 -4.96 -7.89
CA ILE A 58 -4.83 -5.37 -6.58
C ILE A 58 -4.44 -6.84 -6.64
N ASN A 59 -3.24 -7.15 -6.16
CA ASN A 59 -2.82 -8.52 -5.91
C ASN A 59 -3.30 -8.94 -4.52
N ASN A 60 -4.47 -9.58 -4.47
CA ASN A 60 -5.11 -10.01 -3.22
C ASN A 60 -4.21 -10.93 -2.39
N ASN A 61 -3.51 -11.87 -3.02
CA ASN A 61 -2.63 -12.82 -2.32
C ASN A 61 -1.54 -12.09 -1.53
N ARG A 62 -0.93 -11.06 -2.14
CA ARG A 62 0.11 -10.26 -1.46
C ARG A 62 -0.49 -9.37 -0.38
N VAL A 63 -1.64 -8.75 -0.64
CA VAL A 63 -2.32 -7.93 0.38
C VAL A 63 -2.66 -8.77 1.62
N PHE A 64 -3.26 -9.94 1.46
CA PHE A 64 -3.58 -10.83 2.57
C PHE A 64 -2.34 -11.31 3.33
N PHE A 65 -1.26 -11.63 2.62
CA PHE A 65 0.02 -11.97 3.26
C PHE A 65 0.52 -10.86 4.18
N TRP A 66 0.50 -9.60 3.72
CA TRP A 66 0.96 -8.47 4.51
C TRP A 66 0.02 -8.14 5.68
N ILE A 67 -1.29 -8.25 5.49
CA ILE A 67 -2.27 -8.08 6.58
C ILE A 67 -2.06 -9.14 7.65
N LYS A 68 -1.88 -10.41 7.28
CA LYS A 68 -1.61 -11.51 8.22
C LYS A 68 -0.34 -11.27 9.02
N ASN A 69 0.67 -10.62 8.43
CA ASN A 69 1.90 -10.26 9.11
C ASN A 69 1.76 -9.03 10.03
N GLY A 70 0.63 -8.32 10.01
CA GLY A 70 0.35 -7.17 10.89
C GLY A 70 0.33 -5.81 10.18
N ALA A 71 0.47 -5.76 8.84
CA ALA A 71 0.39 -4.51 8.10
C ALA A 71 -1.05 -3.96 8.09
N LYS A 72 -1.20 -2.65 8.27
CA LYS A 72 -2.52 -1.98 8.30
C LYS A 72 -2.85 -1.32 6.96
N LEU A 73 -4.09 -1.49 6.47
CA LEU A 73 -4.61 -0.75 5.32
C LEU A 73 -4.89 0.72 5.72
N SER A 74 -4.64 1.66 4.81
CA SER A 74 -5.19 3.03 4.94
C SER A 74 -6.68 3.09 4.56
N ASP A 75 -7.43 4.04 5.11
CA ASP A 75 -8.89 4.14 4.89
C ASP A 75 -9.27 4.23 3.41
N LYS A 76 -8.51 5.00 2.63
CA LYS A 76 -8.74 5.11 1.18
C LYS A 76 -8.51 3.79 0.45
N VAL A 77 -7.49 3.01 0.84
CA VAL A 77 -7.24 1.69 0.24
C VAL A 77 -8.32 0.70 0.67
N LYS A 78 -8.76 0.75 1.94
CA LYS A 78 -9.88 -0.07 2.44
C LYS A 78 -11.17 0.22 1.66
N TYR A 79 -11.47 1.50 1.43
CA TYR A 79 -12.60 1.92 0.59
C TYR A 79 -12.48 1.41 -0.85
N LEU A 80 -11.29 1.47 -1.45
CA LEU A 80 -11.08 0.96 -2.81
C LEU A 80 -11.19 -0.56 -2.93
N ILE A 81 -10.81 -1.31 -1.90
CA ILE A 81 -10.92 -2.78 -1.88
C ILE A 81 -12.36 -3.24 -1.67
N ASN A 82 -13.13 -2.52 -0.85
CA ASN A 82 -14.51 -2.89 -0.50
C ASN A 82 -15.56 -2.35 -1.49
N LYS A 83 -15.13 -1.63 -2.53
CA LYS A 83 -16.02 -1.10 -3.56
C LYS A 83 -16.12 -2.06 -4.74
#